data_AF-A0A953EU30-F1
#
_entry.id   AF-A0A953EU30-F1
#
_cell.length_a   1.000
_cell.length_b   1.000
_cell.length_c   1.000
_cell.angle_alpha   90.00
_cell.angle_beta   90.00
_cell.angle_gamma   90.00
#
_symmetry.space_group_name_H-M   'P 1'
#
loop_
_entity.id
_entity.type
_entity.pdbx_description
1 polymer ?
#
loop_
_entity_poly.entity_id
_entity_poly.type
_entity_poly.pdbx_seq_one_letter_code
_entity_poly.pdbx_strand_id
1 'polypeptide(L)'
;MPPTIDPLVEQKQRDAMTFVLLGGFFTVMALLVLIGTLWTLARPHAMVVNLVAGLILLAMGGAMFGFGVHKRRLADYPREEQP
;
A
#
# COMPACT_ATOMS: atom_id res chain seq x y z
N MET A 1 -10.74 35.85 -8.20
CA MET A 1 -10.93 34.54 -8.87
C MET A 1 -10.55 33.45 -7.90
N PRO A 2 -11.39 32.44 -7.64
CA PRO A 2 -10.93 31.25 -6.94
C PRO A 2 -9.79 30.60 -7.75
N PRO A 3 -8.77 30.01 -7.10
CA PRO A 3 -7.71 29.31 -7.80
C PRO A 3 -8.32 28.19 -8.64
N THR A 4 -8.09 28.23 -9.95
CA THR A 4 -8.48 27.16 -10.87
C THR A 4 -7.45 26.04 -10.69
N ILE A 5 -7.75 25.09 -9.80
CA ILE A 5 -6.97 23.87 -9.69
C ILE A 5 -7.13 23.12 -11.01
N ASP A 6 -6.02 22.79 -11.67
CA ASP A 6 -6.04 22.01 -12.90
C ASP A 6 -6.67 20.63 -12.60
N PRO A 7 -7.80 20.26 -13.23
CA PRO A 7 -8.52 19.03 -12.90
C PRO A 7 -7.66 17.77 -13.05
N LEU A 8 -6.63 17.82 -13.91
CA LEU A 8 -5.67 16.73 -14.08
C LEU A 8 -4.78 16.53 -12.84
N VAL A 9 -4.45 17.61 -12.12
CA VAL A 9 -3.63 17.55 -10.91
C VAL A 9 -4.44 16.99 -9.74
N GLU A 10 -5.70 17.42 -9.61
CA GLU A 10 -6.61 16.91 -8.57
C GLU A 10 -6.89 15.41 -8.75
N GLN A 11 -7.14 14.97 -9.98
CA GLN A 11 -7.38 13.55 -10.28
C GLN A 11 -6.15 12.68 -9.96
N LYS A 12 -4.95 13.11 -10.35
CA LYS A 12 -3.69 12.41 -10.01
C LYS A 12 -3.47 12.27 -8.51
N GLN A 13 -3.82 13.29 -7.72
CA GLN A 13 -3.71 13.22 -6.26
C GLN A 13 -4.69 12.21 -5.66
N ARG A 14 -5.92 12.17 -6.16
CA ARG A 14 -6.93 11.18 -5.73
C ARG A 14 -6.53 9.75 -6.06
N ASP A 15 -5.99 9.52 -7.25
CA ASP A 15 -5.51 8.19 -7.65
C ASP A 15 -4.34 7.73 -6.76
N ALA A 16 -3.40 8.62 -6.48
CA ALA A 16 -2.28 8.34 -5.57
C ALA A 16 -2.75 8.06 -4.13
N MET A 17 -3.76 8.77 -3.64
CA MET A 17 -4.35 8.52 -2.32
C MET A 17 -5.05 7.17 -2.26
N THR A 18 -5.84 6.85 -3.28
CA THR A 18 -6.51 5.54 -3.41
C THR A 18 -5.50 4.40 -3.44
N PHE A 19 -4.41 4.56 -4.19
CA PHE A 19 -3.35 3.54 -4.30
C PHE A 19 -2.68 3.24 -2.95
N VAL A 20 -2.39 4.28 -2.15
CA VAL A 20 -1.84 4.11 -0.80
C VAL A 20 -2.84 3.41 0.12
N LEU A 21 -4.11 3.79 0.07
CA LEU A 21 -5.17 3.17 0.87
C LEU A 21 -5.31 1.68 0.55
N LEU A 22 -5.31 1.35 -0.74
CA LEU A 22 -5.44 -0.02 -1.23
C LEU A 22 -4.21 -0.87 -0.85
N GLY A 23 -3.01 -0.31 -0.96
CA GLY A 23 -1.78 -0.97 -0.48
C GLY A 23 -1.82 -1.25 1.03
N GLY A 24 -2.29 -0.28 1.82
CA GLY A 24 -2.50 -0.46 3.26
C GLY A 24 -3.50 -1.57 3.58
N PHE A 25 -4.64 -1.59 2.89
CA PHE A 25 -5.65 -2.64 3.04
C PHE A 25 -5.10 -4.04 2.74
N PHE A 26 -4.38 -4.20 1.61
CA PHE A 26 -3.77 -5.47 1.27
C PHE A 26 -2.73 -5.92 2.29
N THR A 27 -1.97 -4.98 2.86
CA THR A 27 -0.99 -5.28 3.91
C THR A 27 -1.67 -5.82 5.17
N VAL A 28 -2.78 -5.20 5.61
CA VAL A 28 -3.55 -5.69 6.76
C VAL A 28 -4.15 -7.08 6.49
N MET A 29 -4.72 -7.29 5.30
CA MET A 29 -5.24 -8.60 4.90
C MET A 29 -4.14 -9.66 4.87
N ALA A 30 -2.95 -9.34 4.36
CA ALA A 30 -1.81 -10.24 4.35
C ALA A 30 -1.42 -10.70 5.76
N LEU A 31 -1.37 -9.76 6.73
CA LEU A 31 -1.10 -10.07 8.12
C LEU A 31 -2.15 -11.01 8.72
N LEU A 32 -3.44 -10.77 8.45
CA LEU A 32 -4.51 -11.66 8.91
C LEU A 32 -4.38 -13.07 8.33
N VAL A 33 -4.03 -13.20 7.05
CA VAL A 33 -3.81 -14.52 6.40
C VAL A 33 -2.61 -15.23 7.00
N LEU A 34 -1.51 -14.51 7.23
CA LEU A 34 -0.31 -15.07 7.89
C LEU A 34 -0.60 -15.51 9.33
N ILE A 35 -1.39 -14.72 10.08
CA ILE A 35 -1.86 -15.10 11.42
C ILE A 35 -2.78 -16.33 11.34
N GLY A 36 -3.71 -16.38 10.39
CA GLY A 36 -4.59 -17.54 10.15
C GLY A 36 -3.82 -18.82 9.78
N THR A 37 -2.63 -18.67 9.20
CA THR A 37 -1.71 -19.79 8.93
C THR A 37 -1.36 -20.54 10.23
N LEU A 38 -1.28 -19.83 11.37
CA LEU A 38 -1.00 -20.42 12.70
C LEU A 38 -2.08 -21.40 13.18
N TRP A 39 -3.33 -21.23 12.75
CA TRP A 39 -4.41 -22.19 13.05
C TRP A 39 -4.39 -23.42 12.14
N THR A 40 -3.63 -23.38 11.04
CA THR A 40 -3.59 -24.45 10.02
C THR A 40 -2.37 -25.35 10.11
N LEU A 41 -1.54 -25.23 11.16
CA LEU A 41 -0.30 -26.04 11.31
C LEU A 41 -0.56 -27.56 11.25
N ALA A 42 -1.73 -28.02 11.73
CA ALA A 42 -2.11 -29.43 11.69
C ALA A 42 -2.47 -29.94 10.27
N ARG A 43 -2.56 -29.06 9.27
CA ARG A 43 -2.95 -29.39 7.89
C ARG A 43 -1.93 -28.79 6.91
N PRO A 44 -0.90 -29.55 6.49
CA PRO A 44 0.24 -29.02 5.73
C PRO A 44 -0.18 -28.39 4.40
N HIS A 45 -1.19 -28.96 3.72
CA HIS A 45 -1.72 -28.39 2.48
C HIS A 45 -2.35 -27.00 2.67
N ALA A 46 -3.16 -26.82 3.73
CA ALA A 46 -3.79 -25.53 4.02
C ALA A 46 -2.76 -24.48 4.46
N MET A 47 -1.75 -24.91 5.22
CA MET A 47 -0.66 -24.06 5.65
C MET A 47 0.13 -23.48 4.47
N VAL A 48 0.50 -24.31 3.49
CA VAL A 48 1.25 -23.86 2.30
C VAL A 48 0.43 -22.86 1.48
N VAL A 49 -0.85 -23.12 1.26
CA VAL A 49 -1.73 -22.21 0.51
C VAL A 49 -1.86 -20.85 1.20
N ASN A 50 -2.12 -20.84 2.52
CA ASN A 50 -2.21 -19.59 3.27
C ASN A 50 -0.88 -18.83 3.29
N LEU A 51 0.24 -19.53 3.44
CA LEU A 51 1.56 -18.90 3.47
C LEU A 51 1.91 -18.27 2.12
N VAL A 52 1.65 -18.97 1.00
CA VAL A 52 1.87 -18.44 -0.35
C VAL A 52 0.95 -17.25 -0.63
N ALA A 53 -0.35 -17.39 -0.33
CA ALA A 53 -1.31 -16.30 -0.52
C ALA A 53 -0.95 -15.07 0.32
N GLY A 54 -0.60 -15.28 1.59
CA GLY A 54 -0.17 -14.23 2.51
C GLY A 54 1.08 -13.52 2.04
N LEU A 55 2.09 -14.25 1.54
CA LEU A 55 3.32 -13.66 1.00
C LEU A 55 3.06 -12.82 -0.26
N ILE A 56 2.22 -13.29 -1.18
CA ILE A 56 1.87 -12.53 -2.40
C ILE A 56 1.11 -11.25 -2.03
N LEU A 57 0.12 -11.35 -1.14
CA LEU A 57 -0.62 -10.20 -0.62
C LEU A 57 0.29 -9.21 0.09
N LEU A 58 1.25 -9.69 0.89
CA LEU A 58 2.21 -8.85 1.60
C LEU A 58 3.16 -8.15 0.63
N ALA A 59 3.65 -8.86 -0.39
CA ALA A 59 4.52 -8.29 -1.41
C ALA A 59 3.80 -7.19 -2.20
N MET A 60 2.56 -7.43 -2.64
CA MET A 60 1.77 -6.41 -3.36
C MET A 60 1.40 -5.24 -2.45
N GLY A 61 0.81 -5.51 -1.28
CA GLY A 61 0.40 -4.47 -0.34
C GLY A 61 1.58 -3.63 0.15
N GLY A 62 2.68 -4.30 0.53
CA GLY A 62 3.91 -3.68 0.97
C GLY A 62 4.60 -2.85 -0.13
N ALA A 63 4.63 -3.34 -1.37
CA ALA A 63 5.16 -2.57 -2.50
C ALA A 63 4.31 -1.32 -2.74
N MET A 64 2.98 -1.44 -2.79
CA MET A 64 2.08 -0.30 -3.04
C MET A 64 2.15 0.74 -1.92
N PHE A 65 2.11 0.29 -0.67
CA PHE A 65 2.17 1.15 0.51
C PHE A 65 3.56 1.79 0.66
N GLY A 66 4.62 0.98 0.54
CA GLY A 66 6.01 1.44 0.66
C GLY A 66 6.38 2.46 -0.42
N PHE A 67 6.02 2.21 -1.68
CA PHE A 67 6.29 3.15 -2.77
C PHE A 67 5.50 4.46 -2.59
N GLY A 68 4.25 4.38 -2.14
CA GLY A 68 3.43 5.56 -1.88
C GLY A 68 3.93 6.40 -0.70
N VAL A 69 4.36 5.77 0.40
CA VAL A 69 4.92 6.47 1.56
C VAL A 69 6.31 7.05 1.25
N HIS A 70 7.17 6.31 0.55
CA HIS A 70 8.49 6.81 0.16
C HIS A 70 8.39 8.02 -0.78
N LYS A 71 7.48 7.97 -1.76
CA LYS A 71 7.24 9.08 -2.70
C LYS A 71 6.64 10.31 -2.01
N ARG A 72 5.80 10.12 -0.99
CA ARG A 72 5.28 11.23 -0.15
C ARG A 72 6.39 11.87 0.69
N ARG A 73 7.25 11.07 1.35
CA ARG A 73 8.39 11.60 2.10
C ARG A 73 9.37 12.42 1.25
N LEU A 74 9.54 12.05 -0.02
CA LEU A 74 10.35 12.82 -0.97
C LEU A 74 9.66 14.11 -1.45
N ALA A 75 8.33 14.13 -1.50
CA ALA A 75 7.55 15.33 -1.82
C ALA A 75 7.47 16.33 -0.65
N ASP A 76 7.64 15.85 0.59
CA ASP A 76 7.71 16.65 1.82
C ASP A 76 9.12 17.23 2.10
N TYR A 77 10.09 17.04 1.20
CA TYR A 77 11.37 17.75 1.29
C TYR A 77 11.10 19.26 1.09
N PRO A 78 11.59 20.14 1.98
CA PRO A 78 11.23 21.55 1.96
C PRO A 78 11.65 22.19 0.63
N ARG A 79 10.68 22.79 -0.08
CA ARG A 79 10.94 23.74 -1.18
C ARG A 79 11.46 25.07 -0.62
N GLU A 80 12.53 25.06 0.17
CA GLU A 80 13.11 26.30 0.68
C GLU A 80 14.27 26.85 -0.15
N GLU A 81 14.73 26.15 -1.19
CA GLU A 81 15.75 26.71 -2.08
C GLU A 81 15.42 26.45 -3.55
N GLN A 82 14.61 27.33 -4.13
CA GLN A 82 14.82 27.73 -5.51
C GLN A 82 14.86 29.26 -5.54
N PRO A 83 16.01 29.87 -5.89
CA PRO A 83 16.20 31.32 -5.94
C PRO A 83 15.36 31.99 -7.04
#